data_AF-A0A0L7KX93-F1
#
_entry.id   AF-A0A0L7KX93-F1
#
_cell.length_a   1.000
_cell.length_b   1.000
_cell.length_c   1.000
_cell.angle_alpha   90.00
_cell.angle_beta   90.00
_cell.angle_gamma   90.00
#
_symmetry.space_group_name_H-M   'P 1'
#
loop_
_entity.id
_entity.type
_entity.pdbx_description
1 polymer ?
#
loop_
_entity_poly.entity_id
_entity_poly.type
_entity_poly.pdbx_seq_one_letter_code
_entity_poly.pdbx_strand_id
1 'polypeptide(L)'
;MLRENGVSVLNNIDLTYCTRETSTTKTVLDHVCSNVKNNTFNMAIIESLISDHKQIYLEMEKYKPVINKKVKYQAVVYERLYQQLEERKPAQGGSEYEKLEKIIKEAISNSKITKTKILNPLKADWINKDIIQAINKRNQLGYELIRSSLIDKSAKEEYMAIFVNTSTLSLLILGMF
;
A
#
# COMPACT_ATOMS: atom_id res chain seq x y z
N MET A 1 26.08 8.29 5.96
CA MET A 1 25.07 7.60 5.15
C MET A 1 25.34 7.89 3.69
N LEU A 2 25.57 6.85 2.88
CA LEU A 2 25.62 6.98 1.43
C LEU A 2 24.25 7.45 0.94
N ARG A 3 24.24 8.53 0.14
CA ARG A 3 23.04 9.14 -0.41
C ARG A 3 23.17 9.14 -1.92
N GLU A 4 22.35 8.36 -2.59
CA GLU A 4 22.20 8.40 -4.04
C GLU A 4 20.75 8.74 -4.35
N ASN A 5 20.52 9.69 -5.27
CA ASN A 5 19.19 10.09 -5.76
C ASN A 5 18.13 10.41 -4.67
N GLY A 6 18.55 10.99 -3.55
CA GLY A 6 17.65 11.39 -2.45
C GLY A 6 17.17 10.23 -1.55
N VAL A 7 17.74 9.04 -1.73
CA VAL A 7 17.51 7.85 -0.90
C VAL A 7 18.75 7.61 -0.03
N SER A 8 18.56 7.23 1.23
CA SER A 8 19.63 6.87 2.16
C SER A 8 19.59 5.37 2.46
N VAL A 9 20.75 4.72 2.39
CA VAL A 9 20.92 3.33 2.85
C VAL A 9 20.90 3.31 4.38
N LEU A 10 19.96 2.56 4.96
CA LEU A 10 19.75 2.46 6.40
C LEU A 10 20.68 1.44 7.05
N ASN A 11 20.97 0.34 6.37
CA ASN A 11 21.81 -0.75 6.87
C ASN A 11 23.25 -0.67 6.35
N ASN A 12 23.85 0.53 6.37
CA ASN A 12 25.29 0.66 6.13
C ASN A 12 26.06 0.20 7.37
N ILE A 13 26.09 -1.12 7.57
CA ILE A 13 26.58 -1.81 8.76
C ILE A 13 27.90 -2.54 8.47
N ASP A 14 28.63 -2.85 9.53
CA ASP A 14 29.86 -3.64 9.45
C ASP A 14 29.55 -5.07 8.97
N LEU A 15 30.52 -5.70 8.30
CA LEU A 15 30.50 -7.11 7.91
C LEU A 15 30.32 -8.07 9.11
N THR A 16 30.63 -7.65 10.33
CA THR A 16 30.27 -8.40 11.55
C THR A 16 28.77 -8.63 11.69
N TYR A 17 27.95 -7.73 11.12
CA TYR A 17 26.49 -7.81 11.06
C TYR A 17 26.03 -8.09 9.62
N CYS A 18 26.73 -8.99 8.92
CA CYS A 18 26.43 -9.35 7.54
C CYS A 18 24.96 -9.74 7.33
N THR A 19 24.41 -9.44 6.15
CA THR A 19 23.04 -9.86 5.80
C THR A 19 23.02 -11.24 5.17
N ARG A 20 24.18 -11.74 4.76
CA ARG A 20 24.35 -13.10 4.25
C ARG A 20 25.64 -13.71 4.79
N GLU A 21 25.54 -14.95 5.23
CA GLU A 21 26.64 -15.76 5.73
C GLU A 21 26.59 -17.16 5.14
N THR A 22 27.63 -17.52 4.42
CA THR A 22 27.88 -18.88 3.94
C THR A 22 29.01 -19.51 4.75
N SER A 23 29.29 -20.79 4.52
CA SER A 23 30.41 -21.49 5.18
C SER A 23 31.78 -20.85 4.92
N THR A 24 31.93 -20.04 3.88
CA THR A 24 33.22 -19.46 3.46
C THR A 24 33.24 -17.94 3.45
N THR A 25 32.08 -17.27 3.40
CA THR A 25 32.02 -15.82 3.17
C THR A 25 30.89 -15.14 3.93
N LYS A 26 31.18 -13.93 4.43
CA LYS A 26 30.21 -12.99 5.01
C LYS A 26 30.07 -11.79 4.09
N THR A 27 28.85 -11.41 3.76
CA THR A 27 28.56 -10.31 2.83
C THR A 27 27.35 -9.49 3.28
N VAL A 28 27.35 -8.20 2.96
CA VAL A 28 26.19 -7.32 3.09
C VAL A 28 25.65 -7.11 1.67
N LEU A 29 24.69 -7.93 1.26
CA LEU A 29 24.08 -7.89 -0.08
C LEU A 29 22.67 -7.30 -0.05
N ASP A 30 21.97 -7.50 1.07
CA ASP A 30 20.59 -7.10 1.20
C ASP A 30 20.57 -5.69 1.79
N HIS A 31 20.17 -4.69 1.01
CA HIS A 31 20.15 -3.30 1.45
C HIS A 31 18.74 -2.81 1.75
N VAL A 32 18.61 -2.09 2.87
CA VAL A 32 17.39 -1.38 3.24
C VAL A 32 17.59 0.09 2.97
N CYS A 33 16.74 0.67 2.13
CA CYS A 33 16.85 2.05 1.67
C CYS A 33 15.59 2.84 2.04
N SER A 34 15.75 4.11 2.37
CA SER A 34 14.63 5.00 2.71
C SER A 34 14.88 6.43 2.26
N ASN A 35 13.82 7.08 1.76
CA ASN A 35 13.79 8.51 1.45
C ASN A 35 13.04 9.32 2.52
N VAL A 36 12.63 8.68 3.63
CA VAL A 36 11.78 9.31 4.63
C VAL A 36 12.64 10.18 5.55
N LYS A 37 12.44 11.50 5.49
CA LYS A 37 13.22 12.50 6.23
C LYS A 37 12.81 12.55 7.70
N ASN A 38 13.77 12.76 8.60
CA ASN A 38 13.59 12.99 10.04
C ASN A 38 12.82 11.86 10.77
N ASN A 39 13.16 10.59 10.48
CA ASN A 39 12.62 9.45 11.23
C ASN A 39 13.72 8.74 11.98
N THR A 40 13.38 8.33 13.19
CA THR A 40 14.10 7.34 13.98
C THR A 40 13.65 5.95 13.52
N PHE A 41 14.63 5.08 13.36
CA PHE A 41 14.43 3.69 13.01
C PHE A 41 15.23 2.81 13.96
N ASN A 42 14.64 1.69 14.35
CA ASN A 42 15.32 0.60 15.04
C ASN A 42 15.57 -0.50 14.02
N MET A 43 16.79 -1.01 13.96
CA MET A 43 17.15 -2.09 13.05
C MET A 43 17.88 -3.18 13.81
N ALA A 44 17.57 -4.44 13.48
CA ALA A 44 18.28 -5.61 13.95
C ALA A 44 18.49 -6.61 12.83
N ILE A 45 19.63 -7.29 12.85
CA ILE A 45 19.91 -8.45 12.00
C ILE A 45 19.64 -9.69 12.84
N ILE A 46 18.75 -10.55 12.36
CA ILE A 46 18.30 -11.76 13.04
C ILE A 46 18.80 -12.95 12.23
N GLU A 47 19.47 -13.88 12.90
CA GLU A 47 19.95 -15.11 12.28
C GLU A 47 18.79 -15.93 11.71
N SER A 48 18.96 -16.42 10.48
CA SER A 48 18.00 -17.30 9.83
C SER A 48 18.45 -18.75 10.00
N LEU A 49 17.51 -19.62 10.39
CA LEU A 49 17.82 -21.04 10.61
C LEU A 49 17.82 -21.88 9.33
N ILE A 50 17.29 -21.34 8.23
CA ILE A 50 16.99 -22.10 7.01
C ILE A 50 17.57 -21.49 5.74
N SER A 51 18.20 -20.31 5.85
CA SER A 51 18.81 -19.60 4.73
C SER A 51 20.15 -19.04 5.16
N ASP A 52 21.08 -18.97 4.21
CA ASP A 52 22.31 -18.21 4.32
C ASP A 52 22.05 -16.70 4.38
N HIS A 53 20.85 -16.22 4.01
CA HIS A 53 20.41 -14.85 4.24
C HIS A 53 19.80 -14.67 5.64
N LYS A 54 20.27 -13.65 6.34
CA LYS A 54 19.77 -13.22 7.65
C LYS A 54 18.55 -12.33 7.48
N GLN A 55 17.64 -12.41 8.44
CA GLN A 55 16.44 -11.59 8.44
C GLN A 55 16.77 -10.17 8.93
N ILE A 56 16.36 -9.16 8.18
CA ILE A 56 16.47 -7.76 8.60
C ILE A 56 15.15 -7.34 9.26
N TYR A 57 15.19 -7.04 10.56
CA TYR A 57 14.09 -6.40 11.27
C TYR A 57 14.28 -4.88 11.23
N LEU A 58 13.24 -4.17 10.80
CA LEU A 58 13.21 -2.72 10.77
C LEU A 58 11.90 -2.24 11.41
N GLU A 59 12.02 -1.41 12.43
CA GLU A 59 10.91 -0.70 13.04
C GLU A 59 11.11 0.81 12.82
N MET A 60 10.03 1.51 12.46
CA MET A 60 10.04 2.96 12.30
C MET A 60 9.16 3.60 13.37
N GLU A 61 9.72 4.53 14.13
CA GLU A 61 9.14 4.98 15.40
C GLU A 61 7.82 5.77 15.26
N LYS A 62 7.53 6.33 14.07
CA LYS A 62 6.20 6.78 13.64
C LYS A 62 6.25 7.36 12.22
N TYR A 63 5.74 6.63 11.24
CA TYR A 63 5.20 7.27 10.05
C TYR A 63 3.72 7.54 10.32
N LYS A 64 3.33 8.81 10.48
CA LYS A 64 1.90 9.16 10.56
C LYS A 64 1.35 9.06 9.12
N PRO A 65 0.53 8.04 8.79
CA PRO A 65 -0.02 7.96 7.44
C PRO A 65 -0.81 9.24 7.19
N VAL A 66 -0.69 9.77 5.97
CA VAL A 66 -1.48 10.94 5.56
C VAL A 66 -2.95 10.59 5.75
N ILE A 67 -3.62 11.30 6.66
CA ILE A 67 -5.04 11.07 6.94
C ILE A 67 -5.80 11.28 5.62
N ASN A 68 -6.61 10.28 5.24
CA ASN A 68 -7.43 10.35 4.03
C ASN A 68 -8.28 11.62 4.07
N LYS A 69 -7.98 12.57 3.17
CA LYS A 69 -8.72 13.82 3.09
C LYS A 69 -10.09 13.53 2.47
N LYS A 70 -11.15 13.81 3.23
CA LYS A 70 -12.51 13.85 2.71
C LYS A 70 -12.65 15.11 1.87
N VAL A 71 -12.86 14.96 0.57
CA VAL A 71 -13.11 16.10 -0.33
C VAL A 71 -14.60 16.16 -0.61
N LYS A 72 -15.19 17.35 -0.41
CA LYS A 72 -16.55 17.67 -0.82
C LYS A 72 -16.53 18.11 -2.27
N TYR A 73 -17.42 17.58 -3.10
CA TYR A 73 -17.59 17.99 -4.48
C TYR A 73 -19.07 18.15 -4.81
N GLN A 74 -19.36 19.01 -5.79
CA GLN A 74 -20.70 19.18 -6.33
C GLN A 74 -20.93 18.15 -7.43
N ALA A 75 -21.91 17.28 -7.25
CA ALA A 75 -22.36 16.34 -8.25
C ALA A 75 -23.72 16.78 -8.80
N VAL A 76 -23.91 16.71 -10.11
CA VAL A 76 -25.23 16.94 -10.71
C VAL A 76 -26.04 15.66 -10.63
N VAL A 77 -27.28 15.75 -10.15
CA VAL A 77 -28.26 14.66 -10.18
C VAL A 77 -29.03 14.75 -11.49
N TYR A 78 -28.75 13.84 -12.42
CA TYR A 78 -29.29 13.91 -13.78
C TYR A 78 -30.80 13.67 -13.83
N GLU A 79 -31.34 12.85 -12.94
CA GLU A 79 -32.77 12.60 -12.84
C GLU A 79 -33.54 13.88 -12.49
N ARG A 80 -33.00 14.64 -11.53
CA ARG A 80 -33.56 15.92 -11.09
C ARG A 80 -33.42 17.00 -12.16
N LEU A 81 -32.27 17.01 -12.85
CA LEU A 81 -32.01 17.92 -13.95
C LEU A 81 -33.00 17.68 -15.10
N TYR A 82 -33.22 16.42 -15.44
CA TYR A 82 -34.15 16.02 -16.50
C TYR A 82 -35.57 16.48 -16.17
N GLN A 83 -36.08 16.18 -14.97
CA GLN A 83 -37.41 16.62 -14.51
C GLN A 83 -37.57 18.15 -14.58
N GLN A 84 -36.56 18.90 -14.11
CA GLN A 84 -36.60 20.36 -14.14
C GLN A 84 -36.61 20.95 -15.55
N LEU A 85 -35.97 20.29 -16.51
CA LEU A 85 -35.95 20.71 -17.91
C LEU A 85 -37.25 20.32 -18.63
N GLU A 86 -37.84 19.18 -18.27
CA GLU A 86 -39.12 18.71 -18.83
C GLU A 86 -40.31 19.58 -18.38
N GLU A 87 -40.32 20.01 -17.12
CA GLU A 87 -41.35 20.90 -16.56
C GLU A 87 -41.26 22.34 -17.10
N ARG A 88 -40.04 22.81 -17.41
CA ARG A 88 -39.78 24.16 -17.92
C ARG A 88 -39.77 24.17 -19.45
N LYS A 89 -40.91 23.88 -20.08
CA LYS A 89 -41.06 24.08 -21.53
C LYS A 89 -40.82 25.57 -21.87
N PRO A 90 -39.97 25.89 -22.87
CA PRO A 90 -39.70 27.28 -23.22
C PRO A 90 -40.97 27.93 -23.79
N ALA A 91 -41.31 29.11 -23.27
CA ALA A 91 -42.39 29.93 -23.82
C ALA A 91 -42.01 30.40 -25.23
N GLN A 92 -42.92 30.23 -26.20
CA GLN A 92 -42.71 30.70 -27.58
C GLN A 92 -42.65 32.23 -27.61
N GLY A 93 -41.52 32.79 -28.08
CA GLY A 93 -41.39 34.22 -28.37
C GLY A 93 -40.13 34.92 -27.81
N GLY A 94 -39.16 35.17 -28.69
CA GLY A 94 -38.06 36.15 -28.55
C GLY A 94 -36.76 35.62 -27.92
N SER A 95 -35.60 36.06 -28.46
CA SER A 95 -34.20 35.67 -28.12
C SER A 95 -34.11 34.31 -27.42
N GLU A 96 -34.45 33.26 -28.16
CA GLU A 96 -34.70 31.94 -27.61
C GLU A 96 -33.45 31.33 -26.95
N TYR A 97 -32.26 31.72 -27.43
CA TYR A 97 -30.98 31.16 -26.97
C TYR A 97 -30.50 31.69 -25.62
N GLU A 98 -30.58 32.99 -25.35
CA GLU A 98 -30.15 33.54 -24.05
C GLU A 98 -31.07 33.07 -22.91
N LYS A 99 -32.37 32.97 -23.19
CA LYS A 99 -33.36 32.43 -22.26
C LYS A 99 -33.12 30.95 -21.99
N LEU A 100 -32.85 30.17 -23.04
CA LEU A 100 -32.54 28.74 -22.91
C LEU A 100 -31.25 28.53 -22.12
N GLU A 101 -30.20 29.29 -22.40
CA GLU A 101 -28.92 29.22 -21.67
C GLU A 101 -29.13 29.53 -20.18
N LYS A 102 -29.92 30.55 -19.87
CA LYS A 102 -30.27 30.89 -18.48
C LYS A 102 -31.04 29.75 -17.79
N ILE A 103 -32.02 29.15 -18.46
CA ILE A 103 -32.80 28.04 -17.91
C ILE A 103 -31.90 26.83 -17.64
N ILE A 104 -31.01 26.47 -18.56
CA ILE A 104 -30.08 25.35 -18.41
C ILE A 104 -29.11 25.62 -17.24
N LYS A 105 -28.55 26.82 -17.16
CA LYS A 105 -27.66 27.21 -16.06
C LYS A 105 -28.35 27.13 -14.69
N GLU A 106 -29.59 27.60 -14.60
CA GLU A 106 -30.40 27.51 -13.38
C GLU A 106 -30.73 26.06 -13.01
N ALA A 107 -31.16 25.24 -13.98
CA ALA A 107 -31.50 23.84 -13.75
C ALA A 107 -30.27 23.02 -13.30
N ILE A 108 -29.11 23.25 -13.91
CA ILE A 108 -27.83 22.64 -13.49
C ILE A 108 -27.47 23.07 -12.07
N SER A 109 -27.67 24.34 -11.72
CA SER A 109 -27.38 24.84 -10.38
C SER A 109 -28.29 24.20 -9.32
N ASN A 110 -29.59 24.11 -9.60
CA ASN A 110 -30.59 23.56 -8.68
C ASN A 110 -30.52 22.03 -8.54
N SER A 111 -29.88 21.36 -9.51
CA SER A 111 -29.70 19.90 -9.52
C SER A 111 -28.38 19.44 -8.91
N LYS A 112 -27.56 20.37 -8.38
CA LYS A 112 -26.32 20.02 -7.69
C LYS A 112 -26.59 19.54 -6.26
N ILE A 113 -25.90 18.46 -5.89
CA ILE A 113 -25.82 17.98 -4.52
C ILE A 113 -24.37 17.90 -4.08
N THR A 114 -24.15 18.16 -2.80
CA THR A 114 -22.81 18.02 -2.21
C THR A 114 -22.59 16.56 -1.86
N LYS A 115 -21.66 15.91 -2.55
CA LYS A 115 -21.19 14.55 -2.21
C LYS A 115 -19.83 14.63 -1.52
N THR A 116 -19.57 13.67 -0.64
CA THR A 116 -18.26 13.51 0.00
C THR A 116 -17.62 12.26 -0.54
N LYS A 117 -16.40 12.36 -1.09
CA LYS A 117 -15.60 11.18 -1.47
C LYS A 117 -14.38 11.11 -0.55
N ILE A 118 -14.13 9.92 -0.03
CA ILE A 118 -12.85 9.61 0.60
C ILE A 118 -11.89 9.38 -0.57
N LEU A 119 -10.91 10.26 -0.72
CA LEU A 119 -9.82 10.06 -1.67
C LEU A 119 -8.91 8.99 -1.05
N ASN A 120 -9.18 7.72 -1.32
CA ASN A 120 -8.20 6.68 -1.10
C ASN A 120 -7.02 7.01 -2.03
N PRO A 121 -5.78 7.09 -1.52
CA PRO A 121 -4.63 7.03 -2.41
C PRO A 121 -4.76 5.78 -3.29
N LEU A 122 -4.36 5.85 -4.56
CA LEU A 122 -4.27 4.71 -5.50
C LEU A 122 -3.50 3.50 -4.94
N LYS A 123 -2.88 3.66 -3.77
CA LYS A 123 -2.03 2.71 -3.07
C LYS A 123 -2.68 2.09 -1.82
N ALA A 124 -3.99 2.15 -1.61
CA ALA A 124 -4.61 1.45 -0.47
C ALA A 124 -5.15 0.05 -0.82
N ASP A 125 -5.34 -0.26 -2.12
CA ASP A 125 -6.03 -1.48 -2.56
C ASP A 125 -5.11 -2.69 -2.82
N TRP A 126 -3.78 -2.55 -2.76
CA TRP A 126 -2.84 -3.63 -3.15
C TRP A 126 -2.36 -4.50 -1.98
N ILE A 127 -2.58 -4.09 -0.73
CA ILE A 127 -2.26 -4.95 0.42
C ILE A 127 -3.47 -5.87 0.66
N ASN A 128 -3.52 -6.97 -0.09
CA ASN A 128 -4.55 -7.97 0.05
C ASN A 128 -4.52 -8.55 1.49
N LYS A 129 -5.69 -8.62 2.14
CA LYS A 129 -5.86 -9.24 3.46
C LYS A 129 -5.33 -10.67 3.50
N ASP A 130 -5.43 -11.39 2.38
CA ASP A 130 -4.92 -12.75 2.23
C ASP A 130 -3.39 -12.80 2.36
N ILE A 131 -2.69 -11.79 1.85
CA ILE A 131 -1.22 -11.68 1.95
C ILE A 131 -0.82 -11.45 3.41
N ILE A 132 -1.50 -10.54 4.10
CA ILE A 132 -1.25 -10.28 5.53
C ILE A 132 -1.51 -11.55 6.34
N GLN A 133 -2.62 -12.26 6.08
CA GLN A 133 -2.95 -13.50 6.75
C GLN A 133 -1.90 -14.59 6.48
N ALA A 134 -1.43 -14.73 5.25
CA ALA A 134 -0.39 -15.70 4.89
C ALA A 134 0.95 -15.41 5.61
N ILE A 135 1.36 -14.14 5.69
CA ILE A 135 2.57 -13.73 6.42
C ILE A 135 2.43 -14.05 7.91
N ASN A 136 1.28 -13.73 8.52
CA ASN A 136 1.03 -14.00 9.93
C ASN A 136 1.01 -15.50 10.23
N LYS A 137 0.35 -16.31 9.38
CA LYS A 137 0.32 -17.78 9.50
C LYS A 137 1.74 -18.36 9.39
N ARG A 138 2.53 -17.91 8.42
CA ARG A 138 3.94 -18.31 8.26
C ARG A 138 4.75 -18.01 9.52
N ASN A 139 4.63 -16.81 10.07
CA ASN A 139 5.38 -16.41 11.26
C ASN A 139 4.96 -17.26 12.47
N GLN A 140 3.67 -17.52 12.66
CA GLN A 140 3.16 -18.37 13.73
C GLN A 140 3.74 -19.79 13.66
N LEU A 141 3.68 -20.43 12.48
CA LEU A 141 4.25 -21.76 12.24
C LEU A 141 5.76 -21.79 12.50
N GLY A 142 6.47 -20.73 12.10
CA GLY A 142 7.90 -20.59 12.39
C GLY A 142 8.20 -20.57 13.90
N TYR A 143 7.42 -19.82 14.68
CA TYR A 143 7.57 -19.78 16.14
C TYR A 143 7.21 -21.11 16.82
N GLU A 144 6.18 -21.81 16.32
CA GLU A 144 5.78 -23.12 16.83
C GLU A 144 6.87 -24.17 16.58
N LEU A 145 7.47 -24.19 15.38
CA LEU A 145 8.57 -25.09 15.02
C LEU A 145 9.84 -24.83 15.85
N ILE A 146 10.11 -23.57 16.22
CA ILE A 146 11.24 -23.20 17.11
C ILE A 146 10.97 -23.63 18.56
N ARG A 147 9.72 -23.57 19.00
CA ARG A 147 9.31 -23.98 20.36
C ARG A 147 9.21 -25.49 20.53
N SER A 148 8.85 -26.22 19.48
CA SER A 148 8.86 -27.68 19.51
C SER A 148 10.27 -28.18 19.17
N SER A 149 11.02 -28.65 20.15
CA SER A 149 12.26 -29.42 19.94
C SER A 149 12.03 -30.79 19.27
N LEU A 150 10.90 -30.97 18.59
CA LEU A 150 10.49 -32.18 17.91
C LEU A 150 10.24 -31.83 16.46
N ILE A 151 11.05 -32.44 15.62
CA ILE A 151 11.06 -32.38 14.16
C ILE A 151 9.74 -33.01 13.68
N ASP A 152 8.63 -32.28 13.72
CA ASP A 152 7.43 -32.67 12.99
C ASP A 152 7.63 -32.29 11.52
N LYS A 153 7.91 -33.31 10.69
CA LYS A 153 8.15 -33.14 9.25
C LYS A 153 6.95 -32.50 8.55
N SER A 154 5.73 -32.74 9.03
CA SER A 154 4.49 -32.20 8.47
C SER A 154 4.43 -30.66 8.59
N ALA A 155 4.68 -30.13 9.79
CA ALA A 155 4.70 -28.69 10.04
C ALA A 155 5.81 -27.98 9.23
N LYS A 156 6.95 -28.66 9.03
CA LYS A 156 8.04 -28.16 8.19
C LYS A 156 7.66 -28.12 6.71
N GLU A 157 6.98 -29.15 6.20
CA GLU A 157 6.50 -29.18 4.81
C GLU A 157 5.41 -28.13 4.54
N GLU A 158 4.46 -27.95 5.46
CA GLU A 158 3.43 -26.90 5.34
C GLU A 158 4.05 -25.49 5.38
N TYR A 159 5.04 -25.27 6.26
CA TYR A 159 5.78 -24.01 6.31
C TYR A 159 6.53 -23.74 4.99
N MET A 160 7.23 -24.73 4.44
CA MET A 160 7.99 -24.58 3.19
C MET A 160 7.07 -24.32 2.00
N ALA A 161 5.88 -24.94 1.94
CA ALA A 161 4.90 -24.67 0.90
C ALA A 161 4.37 -23.22 0.93
N ILE A 162 4.10 -22.68 2.14
CA ILE A 162 3.67 -21.29 2.31
C ILE A 162 4.82 -20.31 2.03
N PHE A 163 6.05 -20.67 2.39
CA PHE A 163 7.24 -19.87 2.11
C PHE A 163 7.46 -19.68 0.61
N VAL A 164 7.35 -20.75 -0.18
CA VAL A 164 7.51 -20.69 -1.65
C VAL A 164 6.42 -19.83 -2.30
N ASN A 165 5.16 -19.95 -1.87
CA ASN A 165 4.06 -19.14 -2.40
C ASN A 165 4.18 -17.64 -2.04
N THR A 166 4.66 -17.31 -0.83
CA THR A 166 4.82 -15.91 -0.41
C THR A 166 6.05 -15.24 -1.02
N SER A 167 7.15 -15.98 -1.21
CA SER A 167 8.36 -15.49 -1.86
C SER A 167 8.19 -15.28 -3.37
N THR A 168 7.48 -16.18 -4.07
CA THR A 168 7.15 -16.02 -5.50
C THR A 168 6.25 -14.81 -5.78
N LEU A 169 5.27 -14.53 -4.90
CA LEU A 169 4.44 -13.32 -5.00
C LEU A 169 5.22 -12.04 -4.68
N SER A 170 6.16 -12.07 -3.75
CA SER A 170 7.04 -10.91 -3.48
C SER A 170 7.97 -10.58 -4.66
N LEU A 171 8.45 -11.60 -5.39
CA LEU A 171 9.23 -11.45 -6.62
C LEU A 171 8.39 -10.91 -7.79
N LEU A 172 7.13 -11.32 -7.91
CA LEU A 172 6.21 -10.78 -8.92
C LEU A 172 5.88 -9.29 -8.70
N ILE A 173 5.77 -8.86 -7.43
CA ILE A 173 5.53 -7.45 -7.10
C ILE A 173 6.80 -6.61 -7.36
N LEU A 174 7.99 -7.17 -7.17
CA LEU A 174 9.27 -6.50 -7.49
C LEU A 174 9.59 -6.46 -8.99
N GLY A 175 9.07 -7.41 -9.80
CA GLY A 175 9.27 -7.47 -11.24
C GLY A 175 8.32 -6.62 -12.09
N MET A 176 7.34 -5.95 -11.47
CA MET A 176 6.43 -5.00 -12.14
C MET A 176 6.82 -3.53 -11.96
N PHE A 177 8.03 -3.25 -11.48
CA PHE A 177 8.61 -1.90 -11.36
C PHE A 177 9.86 -1.74 -12.22
#